data_AF-A0A0S8I5D9-F1
#
_entry.id   AF-A0A0S8I5D9-F1
#
_cell.length_a   1.000
_cell.length_b   1.000
_cell.length_c   1.000
_cell.angle_alpha   90.00
_cell.angle_beta   90.00
_cell.angle_gamma   90.00
#
_symmetry.space_group_name_H-M   'P 1'
#
loop_
_entity.id
_entity.type
_entity.pdbx_description
1 polymer ?
#
loop_
_entity_poly.entity_id
_entity_poly.type
_entity_poly.pdbx_seq_one_letter_code
_entity_poly.pdbx_strand_id
1 'polypeptide(L)'
;MPEVTLDVHEYGVRDAAWIAAGYQKNFGVQMGAVSNPNVSMEIRGYAWNRVLPYIETELEIINIRFRRYLVVDDPAKRFRFSTTAINDGRNSMGIYSTFSFIQEGQNGITITENIHERTRRQLESIKAFLSYFAQNATEVKHIVQEKREELTQGKEQLRVHINMDYVKDPANPTVTVPVILIKNGQETEKTFNNFYPLVESTVSVVRPQGYAIPPEQTMIIDVLKKHHIDVQVSEKSAQGLLELYTIDSVTRTGIEDKEMLSVEVSKKSSISRIPAGYHIVWCSQLQAAQLITMLEPHSIWGLAQQPEFKSLLKTASIYPVIRIMRIVED
;
A
#
# COMPACT_ATOMS: atom_id res chain seq x y z
N MET A 1 -2.02 7.03 -15.90
CA MET A 1 -1.36 7.03 -14.57
C MET A 1 0.00 7.71 -14.71
N PRO A 2 0.35 8.68 -13.87
CA PRO A 2 1.69 9.29 -13.86
C PRO A 2 2.77 8.23 -13.57
N GLU A 3 4.01 8.42 -14.03
CA GLU A 3 5.14 7.50 -13.77
C GLU A 3 5.76 7.72 -12.37
N VAL A 4 5.64 8.94 -11.85
CA VAL A 4 6.19 9.34 -10.55
C VAL A 4 5.16 10.21 -9.82
N THR A 5 4.90 9.90 -8.56
CA THR A 5 4.04 10.71 -7.68
C THR A 5 4.74 11.03 -6.37
N LEU A 6 4.49 12.23 -5.85
CA LEU A 6 4.94 12.67 -4.54
C LEU A 6 3.76 13.28 -3.77
N ASP A 7 3.45 12.68 -2.63
CA ASP A 7 2.45 13.15 -1.68
C ASP A 7 3.16 13.89 -0.52
N VAL A 8 2.78 15.12 -0.19
CA VAL A 8 3.56 16.00 0.70
C VAL A 8 2.77 16.37 1.95
N HIS A 9 3.32 16.02 3.11
CA HIS A 9 2.72 16.15 4.44
C HIS A 9 3.72 16.70 5.46
N GLU A 10 3.23 16.91 6.67
CA GLU A 10 4.04 17.16 7.85
C GLU A 10 3.63 16.24 9.01
N TYR A 11 4.61 15.70 9.73
CA TYR A 11 4.36 14.88 10.90
C TYR A 11 4.36 15.73 12.18
N GLY A 12 3.45 15.39 13.11
CA GLY A 12 3.39 16.00 14.44
C GLY A 12 4.65 15.69 15.25
N VAL A 13 5.21 16.68 15.96
CA VAL A 13 6.46 16.53 16.72
C VAL A 13 6.27 16.14 18.19
N ARG A 14 5.06 16.31 18.73
CA ARG A 14 4.73 16.16 20.16
C ARG A 14 3.41 15.44 20.39
N ASP A 15 3.26 14.23 19.86
CA ASP A 15 2.10 13.41 20.21
C ASP A 15 2.13 13.02 21.69
N ALA A 16 0.96 12.75 22.28
CA ALA A 16 0.84 12.52 23.72
C ALA A 16 1.78 11.45 24.28
N ALA A 17 1.96 10.34 23.55
CA ALA A 17 2.87 9.26 23.94
C ALA A 17 4.35 9.68 23.93
N TRP A 18 4.76 10.50 22.95
CA TRP A 18 6.10 11.05 22.88
C TRP A 18 6.37 12.04 24.03
N ILE A 19 5.38 12.90 24.34
CA ILE A 19 5.46 13.81 25.49
C ILE A 19 5.59 13.02 26.80
N ALA A 20 4.76 11.99 26.99
CA ALA A 20 4.81 11.14 28.19
C ALA A 20 6.15 10.42 28.34
N ALA A 21 6.80 10.06 27.23
CA ALA A 21 8.15 9.49 27.21
C ALA A 21 9.27 10.54 27.40
N GLY A 22 8.94 11.83 27.48
CA GLY A 22 9.90 12.92 27.67
C GLY A 22 10.62 13.36 26.39
N TYR A 23 10.08 13.03 25.22
CA TYR A 23 10.72 13.24 23.93
C TYR A 23 9.84 14.05 22.96
N GLN A 24 10.49 14.87 22.15
CA GLN A 24 9.92 15.46 20.94
C GLN A 24 10.62 14.85 19.72
N LYS A 25 9.86 14.43 18.71
CA LYS A 25 10.41 13.89 17.46
C LYS A 25 11.23 14.96 16.75
N ASN A 26 12.46 14.63 16.34
CA ASN A 26 13.34 15.53 15.59
C ASN A 26 13.87 14.90 14.30
N PHE A 27 13.02 14.14 13.62
CA PHE A 27 13.38 13.26 12.51
C PHE A 27 13.86 13.97 11.24
N GLY A 28 13.70 15.28 11.12
CA GLY A 28 14.04 16.04 9.91
C GLY A 28 13.00 15.86 8.82
N VAL A 29 13.37 16.06 7.56
CA VAL A 29 12.51 15.69 6.44
C VAL A 29 12.56 14.17 6.27
N GLN A 30 11.42 13.55 6.04
CA GLN A 30 11.36 12.13 5.79
C GLN A 30 10.78 11.86 4.42
N MET A 31 11.28 10.83 3.73
CA MET A 31 10.65 10.35 2.50
C MET A 31 10.50 8.84 2.51
N GLY A 32 9.32 8.38 2.13
CA GLY A 32 8.97 6.96 2.05
C GLY A 32 8.56 6.61 0.63
N ALA A 33 8.93 5.43 0.18
CA ALA A 33 8.45 4.86 -1.08
C ALA A 33 7.45 3.72 -0.80
N VAL A 34 6.81 3.23 -1.85
CA VAL A 34 5.92 2.06 -1.84
C VAL A 34 6.54 0.89 -1.08
N SER A 35 5.74 0.22 -0.26
CA SER A 35 6.15 -0.99 0.49
C SER A 35 5.23 -2.19 0.27
N ASN A 36 4.07 -2.01 -0.36
CA ASN A 36 3.18 -3.10 -0.69
C ASN A 36 3.90 -4.14 -1.61
N PRO A 37 3.94 -5.44 -1.25
CA PRO A 37 4.57 -6.49 -2.04
C PRO A 37 3.93 -6.75 -3.41
N ASN A 38 2.71 -6.26 -3.65
CA ASN A 38 2.07 -6.25 -4.97
C ASN A 38 2.61 -5.16 -5.91
N VAL A 39 3.79 -4.61 -5.62
CA VAL A 39 4.56 -3.77 -6.54
C VAL A 39 5.92 -4.41 -6.71
N SER A 40 6.43 -4.50 -7.94
CA SER A 40 7.71 -5.16 -8.22
C SER A 40 8.81 -4.76 -7.25
N MET A 41 9.65 -5.74 -6.91
CA MET A 41 10.87 -5.48 -6.16
C MET A 41 11.82 -4.55 -6.93
N GLU A 42 11.74 -4.52 -8.26
CA GLU A 42 12.52 -3.59 -9.08
C GLU A 42 12.13 -2.13 -8.80
N ILE A 43 10.83 -1.78 -8.86
CA ILE A 43 10.36 -0.43 -8.53
C ILE A 43 10.68 -0.08 -7.07
N ARG A 44 10.33 -0.98 -6.13
CA ARG A 44 10.56 -0.74 -4.70
C ARG A 44 12.05 -0.60 -4.37
N GLY A 45 12.87 -1.52 -4.87
CA GLY A 45 14.31 -1.55 -4.68
C GLY A 45 15.01 -0.35 -5.32
N TYR A 46 14.59 0.05 -6.52
CA TYR A 46 15.11 1.26 -7.18
C TYR A 46 14.83 2.50 -6.33
N ALA A 47 13.60 2.63 -5.82
CA ALA A 47 13.24 3.73 -4.92
C ALA A 47 14.09 3.73 -3.64
N TRP A 48 14.21 2.58 -2.97
CA TRP A 48 14.91 2.48 -1.69
C TRP A 48 16.42 2.61 -1.80
N ASN A 49 17.02 2.09 -2.87
CA ASN A 49 18.46 1.93 -2.98
C ASN A 49 19.13 2.97 -3.89
N ARG A 50 18.36 3.73 -4.67
CA ARG A 50 18.88 4.79 -5.54
C ARG A 50 18.28 6.16 -5.26
N VAL A 51 16.94 6.24 -5.24
CA VAL A 51 16.26 7.54 -5.10
C VAL A 51 16.46 8.11 -3.68
N LEU A 52 16.13 7.35 -2.64
CA LEU A 52 16.24 7.84 -1.26
C LEU A 52 17.69 8.18 -0.87
N PRO A 53 18.72 7.36 -1.17
CA PRO A 53 20.11 7.70 -0.87
C PRO A 53 20.64 8.92 -1.63
N TYR A 54 20.19 9.13 -2.88
CA TYR A 54 20.54 10.34 -3.62
C TYR A 54 19.99 11.60 -2.92
N ILE A 55 18.70 11.58 -2.54
CA ILE A 55 18.08 12.72 -1.86
C ILE A 55 18.74 12.98 -0.51
N GLU A 56 19.08 11.94 0.24
CA GLU A 56 19.84 12.05 1.48
C GLU A 56 21.17 12.78 1.27
N THR A 57 21.94 12.36 0.26
CA THR A 57 23.24 12.97 -0.09
C THR A 57 23.09 14.45 -0.47
N GLU A 58 22.13 14.79 -1.32
CA GLU A 58 21.90 16.19 -1.76
C GLU A 58 21.50 17.10 -0.58
N LEU A 59 20.69 16.58 0.34
CA LEU A 59 20.23 17.34 1.51
C LEU A 59 21.33 17.49 2.58
N GLU A 60 22.21 16.50 2.72
CA GLU A 60 23.34 16.56 3.64
C GLU A 60 24.31 17.71 3.27
N ILE A 61 24.57 17.92 1.98
CA ILE A 61 25.44 19.02 1.47
C ILE A 61 24.98 20.40 1.96
N ILE A 62 23.66 20.58 2.12
CA ILE A 62 23.05 21.84 2.56
C ILE A 62 22.53 21.77 4.00
N ASN A 63 23.03 20.82 4.79
CA ASN A 63 22.77 20.63 6.22
C ASN A 63 21.26 20.50 6.54
N ILE A 64 20.54 19.74 5.71
CA ILE A 64 19.15 19.35 5.97
C ILE A 64 19.12 17.89 6.37
N ARG A 65 18.65 17.63 7.59
CA ARG A 65 18.42 16.26 8.07
C ARG A 65 17.36 15.59 7.22
N PHE A 66 17.70 14.42 6.69
CA PHE A 66 16.82 13.56 5.95
C PHE A 66 16.84 12.14 6.53
N ARG A 67 15.75 11.39 6.33
CA ARG A 67 15.74 9.94 6.57
C ARG A 67 14.61 9.25 5.83
N ARG A 68 14.70 7.92 5.74
CA ARG A 68 13.56 7.11 5.29
C ARG A 68 12.39 7.20 6.26
N TYR A 69 11.20 7.46 5.72
CA TYR A 69 9.96 7.64 6.47
C TYR A 69 9.64 6.48 7.43
N LEU A 70 9.50 6.82 8.71
CA LEU A 70 9.02 5.92 9.75
C LEU A 70 7.61 6.26 10.18
N VAL A 71 6.80 5.22 10.34
CA VAL A 71 5.51 5.26 11.01
C VAL A 71 5.74 4.87 12.47
N VAL A 72 5.43 5.79 13.38
CA VAL A 72 5.49 5.58 14.83
C VAL A 72 4.65 6.62 15.57
N ASP A 73 3.58 6.16 16.22
CA ASP A 73 2.70 7.02 17.03
C ASP A 73 3.15 7.06 18.51
N ASP A 74 3.83 6.00 18.96
CA ASP A 74 4.23 5.81 20.35
C ASP A 74 5.65 5.21 20.40
N PRO A 75 6.60 5.84 21.12
CA PRO A 75 7.98 5.36 21.22
C PRO A 75 8.12 3.98 21.89
N ALA A 76 7.10 3.50 22.61
CA ALA A 76 7.09 2.14 23.17
C ALA A 76 6.55 1.08 22.18
N LYS A 77 5.91 1.50 21.09
CA LYS A 77 5.30 0.60 20.10
C LYS A 77 6.24 0.32 18.93
N ARG A 78 5.69 -0.32 17.89
CA ARG A 78 6.39 -0.68 16.67
C ARG A 78 6.79 0.56 15.88
N PHE A 79 8.06 0.58 15.48
CA PHE A 79 8.59 1.42 14.43
C PHE A 79 8.63 0.61 13.12
N ARG A 80 8.14 1.17 12.03
CA ARG A 80 8.14 0.51 10.72
C ARG A 80 8.29 1.51 9.57
N PHE A 81 8.75 1.03 8.42
CA PHE A 81 8.84 1.86 7.23
C PHE A 81 7.52 1.86 6.46
N SER A 82 6.83 3.00 6.37
CA SER A 82 5.60 3.12 5.56
C SER A 82 4.46 2.21 6.06
N THR A 83 3.42 2.04 5.22
CA THR A 83 2.27 1.14 5.34
C THR A 83 2.12 0.34 4.04
N THR A 84 1.50 -0.82 4.09
CA THR A 84 1.09 -1.62 2.92
C THR A 84 -0.30 -1.27 2.39
N ALA A 85 -1.03 -0.41 3.09
CA ALA A 85 -2.42 -0.12 2.80
C ALA A 85 -2.61 0.45 1.39
N ILE A 86 -3.43 -0.19 0.55
CA ILE A 86 -3.69 0.27 -0.83
C ILE A 86 -4.59 1.51 -0.90
N ASN A 87 -5.14 1.97 0.23
CA ASN A 87 -5.86 3.23 0.35
C ASN A 87 -4.97 4.39 0.85
N ASP A 88 -3.67 4.15 1.08
CA ASP A 88 -2.67 5.21 1.32
C ASP A 88 -2.24 5.84 -0.01
N GLY A 89 -1.95 7.15 -0.01
CA GLY A 89 -1.58 7.91 -1.22
C GLY A 89 -0.39 7.31 -1.98
N ARG A 90 0.57 6.68 -1.29
CA ARG A 90 1.71 6.03 -1.96
C ARG A 90 1.32 4.74 -2.64
N ASN A 91 0.74 3.80 -1.90
CA ASN A 91 0.46 2.47 -2.45
C ASN A 91 -0.75 2.50 -3.39
N SER A 92 -1.74 3.37 -3.16
CA SER A 92 -2.89 3.54 -4.08
C SER A 92 -2.44 3.94 -5.48
N MET A 93 -1.38 4.73 -5.62
CA MET A 93 -0.77 5.05 -6.91
C MET A 93 0.27 4.00 -7.31
N GLY A 94 1.07 3.53 -6.35
CA GLY A 94 2.15 2.56 -6.54
C GLY A 94 1.70 1.23 -7.13
N ILE A 95 0.49 0.77 -6.77
CA ILE A 95 -0.12 -0.50 -7.18
C ILE A 95 -0.28 -0.65 -8.70
N TYR A 96 -0.21 0.45 -9.45
CA TYR A 96 -0.25 0.49 -10.92
C TYR A 96 1.15 0.45 -11.55
N SER A 97 2.08 -0.23 -10.89
CA SER A 97 3.50 -0.35 -11.26
C SER A 97 4.14 1.02 -11.54
N THR A 98 4.03 1.94 -10.58
CA THR A 98 4.60 3.29 -10.67
C THR A 98 5.47 3.64 -9.47
N PHE A 99 6.41 4.57 -9.66
CA PHE A 99 7.14 5.15 -8.55
C PHE A 99 6.24 6.10 -7.77
N SER A 100 6.08 5.86 -6.47
CA SER A 100 5.20 6.66 -5.63
C SER A 100 5.79 6.86 -4.24
N PHE A 101 5.77 8.12 -3.78
CA PHE A 101 6.46 8.55 -2.59
C PHE A 101 5.58 9.44 -1.70
N ILE A 102 5.89 9.43 -0.40
CA ILE A 102 5.45 10.45 0.54
C ILE A 102 6.67 11.25 0.98
N GLN A 103 6.51 12.54 1.18
CA GLN A 103 7.39 13.37 1.96
C GLN A 103 6.68 13.84 3.22
N GLU A 104 7.35 13.71 4.35
CA GLU A 104 6.85 14.11 5.65
C GLU A 104 7.84 15.09 6.27
N GLY A 105 7.50 16.37 6.22
CA GLY A 105 8.27 17.43 6.87
C GLY A 105 8.00 17.48 8.37
N GLN A 106 8.91 18.11 9.10
CA GLN A 106 8.72 18.31 10.54
C GLN A 106 7.73 19.43 10.81
N ASN A 107 6.63 19.14 11.51
CA ASN A 107 5.69 20.19 11.94
C ASN A 107 6.29 21.07 13.06
N GLY A 108 5.81 22.31 13.19
CA GLY A 108 6.01 23.13 14.39
C GLY A 108 5.13 22.66 15.55
N ILE A 109 5.38 23.18 16.76
CA ILE A 109 4.44 23.05 17.89
C ILE A 109 3.20 23.91 17.60
N THR A 110 3.41 25.05 16.95
CA THR A 110 2.34 25.87 16.36
C THR A 110 2.48 25.90 14.85
N ILE A 111 1.38 26.24 14.17
CA ILE A 111 1.31 26.27 12.68
C ILE A 111 2.37 27.22 12.10
N THR A 112 2.63 28.35 12.75
CA THR A 112 3.55 29.39 12.27
C THR A 112 4.99 29.21 12.75
N GLU A 113 5.24 28.33 13.71
CA GLU A 113 6.57 28.14 14.27
C GLU A 113 7.55 27.68 13.19
N ASN A 114 8.66 28.41 13.04
CA ASN A 114 9.72 28.14 12.08
C ASN A 114 9.23 27.87 10.64
N ILE A 115 8.06 28.39 10.26
CA ILE A 115 7.41 28.04 8.98
C ILE A 115 8.34 28.26 7.78
N HIS A 116 9.13 29.33 7.78
CA HIS A 116 10.14 29.58 6.75
C HIS A 116 11.14 28.43 6.61
N GLU A 117 11.76 27.99 7.71
CA GLU A 117 12.74 26.89 7.67
C GLU A 117 12.08 25.55 7.38
N ARG A 118 10.87 25.29 7.88
CA ARG A 118 10.12 24.06 7.60
C ARG A 118 9.78 23.97 6.11
N THR A 119 9.28 25.06 5.52
CA THR A 119 9.04 25.18 4.08
C THR A 119 10.34 25.06 3.28
N ARG A 120 11.42 25.73 3.68
CA ARG A 120 12.72 25.62 2.99
C ARG A 120 13.19 24.17 2.93
N ARG A 121 13.16 23.45 4.05
CA ARG A 121 13.61 22.05 4.12
C ARG A 121 12.81 21.14 3.21
N GLN A 122 11.49 21.29 3.22
CA GLN A 122 10.62 20.53 2.31
C GLN A 122 10.85 20.89 0.85
N LEU A 123 11.00 22.18 0.52
CA LEU A 123 11.26 22.65 -0.84
C LEU A 123 12.57 22.08 -1.39
N GLU A 124 13.66 22.12 -0.61
CA GLU A 124 14.94 21.56 -1.05
C GLU A 124 14.87 20.04 -1.25
N SER A 125 14.09 19.33 -0.42
CA SER A 125 13.87 17.89 -0.62
C SER A 125 13.07 17.60 -1.90
N ILE A 126 12.06 18.42 -2.22
CA ILE A 126 11.30 18.33 -3.47
C ILE A 126 12.21 18.63 -4.67
N LYS A 127 13.09 19.63 -4.58
CA LYS A 127 14.06 19.93 -5.65
C LYS A 127 15.01 18.77 -5.90
N ALA A 128 15.60 18.18 -4.85
CA ALA A 128 16.45 16.99 -4.99
C ALA A 128 15.69 15.83 -5.64
N PHE A 129 14.45 15.58 -5.20
CA PHE A 129 13.56 14.59 -5.81
C PHE A 129 13.33 14.83 -7.30
N LEU A 130 12.94 16.05 -7.69
CA LEU A 130 12.69 16.41 -9.08
C LEU A 130 13.96 16.33 -9.92
N SER A 131 15.11 16.76 -9.39
CA SER A 131 16.41 16.66 -10.05
C SER A 131 16.77 15.21 -10.37
N TYR A 132 16.60 14.29 -9.41
CA TYR A 132 16.85 12.86 -9.65
C TYR A 132 16.01 12.33 -10.81
N PHE A 133 14.70 12.56 -10.77
CA PHE A 133 13.80 12.03 -11.79
C PHE A 133 13.95 12.71 -13.15
N ALA A 134 14.33 13.99 -13.18
CA ALA A 134 14.67 14.67 -14.43
C ALA A 134 15.93 14.06 -15.08
N GLN A 135 16.97 13.78 -14.28
CA GLN A 135 18.22 13.20 -14.75
C GLN A 135 18.08 11.72 -15.18
N ASN A 136 17.15 10.99 -14.57
CA ASN A 136 16.94 9.55 -14.81
C ASN A 136 15.63 9.26 -15.57
N ALA A 137 15.04 10.26 -16.24
CA ALA A 137 13.69 10.17 -16.80
C ALA A 137 13.50 9.01 -17.79
N THR A 138 14.49 8.75 -18.65
CA THR A 138 14.42 7.67 -19.65
C THR A 138 14.39 6.30 -18.98
N GLU A 139 15.28 6.05 -18.03
CA GLU A 139 15.36 4.80 -17.28
C GLU A 139 14.06 4.56 -16.48
N VAL A 140 13.60 5.58 -15.76
CA VAL A 140 12.38 5.50 -14.93
C VAL A 140 11.15 5.21 -15.79
N LYS A 141 10.99 5.90 -16.94
CA LYS A 141 9.89 5.63 -17.87
C LYS A 141 9.93 4.22 -18.43
N HIS A 142 11.12 3.72 -18.74
CA HIS A 142 11.30 2.36 -19.25
C HIS A 142 10.86 1.32 -18.21
N ILE A 143 11.35 1.43 -16.97
CA ILE A 143 10.94 0.54 -15.87
C ILE A 143 9.42 0.57 -15.68
N VAL A 144 8.82 1.76 -15.61
CA VAL A 144 7.37 1.88 -15.42
C VAL A 144 6.60 1.26 -16.59
N GLN A 145 7.00 1.52 -17.83
CA GLN A 145 6.35 0.95 -19.01
C GLN A 145 6.43 -0.58 -18.98
N GLU A 146 7.62 -1.13 -18.77
CA GLU A 146 7.85 -2.57 -18.73
C GLU A 146 6.97 -3.24 -17.66
N LYS A 147 6.95 -2.70 -16.44
CA LYS A 147 6.16 -3.30 -15.35
C LYS A 147 4.67 -3.14 -15.55
N ARG A 148 4.20 -2.06 -16.19
CA ARG A 148 2.79 -1.95 -16.59
C ARG A 148 2.40 -2.98 -17.66
N GLU A 149 3.29 -3.26 -18.60
CA GLU A 149 3.08 -4.29 -19.63
C GLU A 149 3.06 -5.69 -18.99
N GLU A 150 4.02 -6.00 -18.11
CA GLU A 150 4.05 -7.26 -17.36
C GLU A 150 2.80 -7.46 -16.51
N LEU A 151 2.35 -6.41 -15.80
CA LEU A 151 1.15 -6.43 -14.99
C LEU A 151 -0.09 -6.68 -15.85
N THR A 152 -0.23 -6.00 -16.99
CA THR A 152 -1.39 -6.16 -17.89
C THR A 152 -1.41 -7.55 -18.55
N GLN A 153 -0.24 -8.10 -18.89
CA GLN A 153 -0.09 -9.42 -19.52
C GLN A 153 -0.17 -10.58 -18.53
N GLY A 154 -0.25 -10.34 -17.22
CA GLY A 154 -0.28 -11.41 -16.23
C GLY A 154 1.08 -12.03 -15.90
N LYS A 155 2.18 -11.40 -16.34
CA LYS A 155 3.56 -11.84 -16.08
C LYS A 155 4.04 -11.37 -14.71
N GLU A 156 3.74 -10.12 -14.35
CA GLU A 156 3.90 -9.62 -12.99
C GLU A 156 2.73 -10.15 -12.15
N GLN A 157 3.01 -10.76 -11.00
CA GLN A 157 2.00 -11.17 -10.00
C GLN A 157 1.10 -12.35 -10.41
N LEU A 158 1.72 -13.50 -10.72
CA LEU A 158 1.00 -14.80 -10.72
C LEU A 158 0.26 -15.03 -9.38
N ARG A 159 0.81 -14.50 -8.30
CA ARG A 159 0.18 -14.43 -6.99
C ARG A 159 0.06 -12.98 -6.55
N VAL A 160 -1.08 -12.64 -5.96
CA VAL A 160 -1.33 -11.34 -5.33
C VAL A 160 -1.38 -11.54 -3.83
N HIS A 161 -0.60 -10.75 -3.11
CA HIS A 161 -0.53 -10.71 -1.67
C HIS A 161 -1.73 -9.92 -1.15
N ILE A 162 -2.59 -10.57 -0.39
CA ILE A 162 -3.83 -9.95 0.09
C ILE A 162 -3.83 -9.72 1.59
N ASN A 163 -2.96 -10.45 2.33
CA ASN A 163 -2.62 -10.21 3.72
C ASN A 163 -1.10 -10.10 3.88
N MET A 164 -0.70 -9.11 4.67
CA MET A 164 0.68 -8.74 4.90
C MET A 164 0.80 -7.90 6.17
N ASP A 165 1.94 -7.98 6.84
CA ASP A 165 2.25 -7.14 7.99
C ASP A 165 3.76 -6.87 8.08
N TYR A 166 4.13 -5.94 8.95
CA TYR A 166 5.53 -5.62 9.23
C TYR A 166 6.12 -6.54 10.29
N VAL A 167 7.23 -7.18 9.95
CA VAL A 167 7.96 -8.12 10.80
C VAL A 167 9.35 -7.58 11.17
N LYS A 168 9.91 -8.11 12.26
CA LYS A 168 11.26 -7.77 12.69
C LYS A 168 12.28 -8.24 11.66
N ASP A 169 13.36 -7.48 11.51
CA ASP A 169 14.59 -7.98 10.92
C ASP A 169 15.51 -8.42 12.07
N PRO A 170 15.78 -9.73 12.24
CA PRO A 170 16.70 -10.20 13.28
C PRO A 170 18.12 -9.63 13.15
N ALA A 171 18.55 -9.27 11.93
CA ALA A 171 19.85 -8.65 11.70
C ALA A 171 19.86 -7.16 12.09
N ASN A 172 18.71 -6.48 12.00
CA ASN A 172 18.56 -5.06 12.31
C ASN A 172 17.31 -4.81 13.19
N PRO A 173 17.33 -5.23 14.47
CA PRO A 173 16.15 -5.20 15.33
C PRO A 173 15.88 -3.82 15.95
N THR A 174 16.78 -2.85 15.75
CA THR A 174 16.71 -1.53 16.37
C THR A 174 16.68 -0.41 15.35
N VAL A 175 16.16 0.75 15.77
CA VAL A 175 16.24 1.99 15.01
C VAL A 175 16.69 3.13 15.91
N THR A 176 17.66 3.91 15.43
CA THR A 176 18.13 5.11 16.11
C THR A 176 17.54 6.33 15.43
N VAL A 177 16.94 7.21 16.22
CA VAL A 177 16.32 8.45 15.73
C VAL A 177 16.70 9.64 16.61
N PRO A 178 16.87 10.83 16.01
CA PRO A 178 17.09 12.06 16.76
C PRO A 178 15.80 12.54 17.43
N VAL A 179 15.94 12.96 18.69
CA VAL A 179 14.88 13.51 19.52
C VAL A 179 15.36 14.75 20.26
N ILE A 180 14.42 15.56 20.72
CA ILE A 180 14.68 16.64 21.68
C ILE A 180 14.14 16.20 23.04
N LEU A 181 14.97 16.27 24.08
CA LEU A 181 14.56 16.03 25.46
C LEU A 181 13.66 17.18 25.92
N ILE A 182 12.42 16.88 26.29
CA ILE A 182 11.46 17.93 26.72
C ILE A 182 11.95 18.64 27.99
N LYS A 183 12.66 17.92 28.87
CA LYS A 183 13.14 18.44 30.16
C LYS A 183 14.05 19.68 30.02
N ASN A 184 14.92 19.71 29.02
CA ASN A 184 15.97 20.72 28.90
C ASN A 184 16.20 21.23 27.47
N GLY A 185 15.43 20.76 26.49
CA GLY A 185 15.56 21.15 25.08
C GLY A 185 16.79 20.57 24.38
N GLN A 186 17.55 19.69 25.03
CA GLN A 186 18.77 19.11 24.46
C GLN A 186 18.41 18.11 23.36
N GLU A 187 19.09 18.24 22.22
CA GLU A 187 19.04 17.26 21.15
C GLU A 187 19.92 16.03 21.46
N THR A 188 19.41 14.84 21.19
CA THR A 188 20.12 13.58 21.39
C THR A 188 19.58 12.49 20.48
N GLU A 189 20.31 11.40 20.32
CA GLU A 189 19.83 10.20 19.64
C GLU A 189 19.22 9.21 20.62
N LYS A 190 18.15 8.54 20.19
CA LYS A 190 17.52 7.44 20.94
C LYS A 190 17.35 6.22 20.08
N THR A 191 17.78 5.09 20.63
CA THR A 191 17.64 3.77 20.02
C THR A 191 16.43 3.06 20.59
N PHE A 192 15.58 2.55 19.71
CA PHE A 192 14.37 1.80 20.04
C PHE A 192 14.50 0.37 19.52
N ASN A 193 14.07 -0.62 20.33
CA ASN A 193 14.24 -2.05 20.04
C ASN A 193 13.03 -2.71 19.35
N ASN A 194 11.96 -1.95 19.12
CA ASN A 194 10.73 -2.42 18.51
C ASN A 194 10.70 -2.02 17.03
N PHE A 195 11.75 -2.35 16.28
CA PHE A 195 11.83 -2.03 14.86
C PHE A 195 11.44 -3.21 13.96
N TYR A 196 10.54 -2.95 13.02
CA TYR A 196 9.92 -3.93 12.13
C TYR A 196 10.01 -3.40 10.69
N PRO A 197 11.19 -3.47 10.05
CA PRO A 197 11.43 -2.83 8.76
C PRO A 197 10.93 -3.64 7.55
N LEU A 198 10.69 -4.95 7.72
CA LEU A 198 10.38 -5.86 6.62
C LEU A 198 8.87 -6.04 6.50
N VAL A 199 8.39 -6.22 5.27
CA VAL A 199 7.00 -6.62 5.00
C VAL A 199 6.98 -8.08 4.62
N GLU A 200 6.17 -8.86 5.33
CA GLU A 200 5.92 -10.27 5.03
C GLU A 200 4.48 -10.45 4.58
N SER A 201 4.27 -11.26 3.54
CA SER A 201 2.92 -11.67 3.14
C SER A 201 2.56 -12.98 3.83
N THR A 202 1.45 -12.96 4.57
CA THR A 202 0.93 -14.14 5.26
C THR A 202 -0.08 -14.90 4.40
N VAL A 203 -0.80 -14.20 3.51
CA VAL A 203 -1.75 -14.81 2.58
C VAL A 203 -1.61 -14.19 1.18
N SER A 204 -1.60 -15.07 0.18
CA SER A 204 -1.65 -14.71 -1.23
C SER A 204 -2.61 -15.61 -2.00
N VAL A 205 -3.20 -15.08 -3.06
CA VAL A 205 -4.06 -15.82 -3.99
C VAL A 205 -3.43 -15.90 -5.36
N VAL A 206 -3.75 -16.95 -6.11
CA VAL A 206 -3.43 -17.02 -7.53
C VAL A 206 -4.24 -15.97 -8.28
N ARG A 207 -3.63 -15.26 -9.22
CA ARG A 207 -4.36 -14.32 -10.07
C ARG A 207 -5.42 -15.05 -10.90
N PRO A 208 -6.73 -14.75 -10.75
CA PRO A 208 -7.73 -15.26 -11.67
C PRO A 208 -7.64 -14.55 -13.02
N GLN A 209 -8.22 -15.12 -14.07
CA GLN A 209 -8.39 -14.40 -15.34
C GLN A 209 -9.30 -13.18 -15.17
N GLY A 210 -10.30 -13.28 -14.29
CA GLY A 210 -11.21 -12.18 -13.98
C GLY A 210 -12.18 -12.56 -12.86
N TYR A 211 -13.16 -11.70 -12.65
CA TYR A 211 -14.25 -11.93 -11.72
C TYR A 211 -15.61 -11.74 -12.41
N ALA A 212 -16.60 -12.51 -11.99
CA ALA A 212 -17.99 -12.32 -12.35
C ALA A 212 -18.78 -11.86 -11.12
N ILE A 213 -19.48 -10.75 -11.26
CA ILE A 213 -20.21 -10.08 -10.19
C ILE A 213 -21.70 -10.06 -10.57
N PRO A 214 -22.58 -10.57 -9.70
CA PRO A 214 -24.02 -10.53 -9.93
C PRO A 214 -24.55 -9.09 -10.08
N PRO A 215 -25.55 -8.83 -10.94
CA PRO A 215 -26.06 -7.48 -11.20
C PRO A 215 -26.65 -6.79 -9.97
N GLU A 216 -27.11 -7.55 -8.97
CA GLU A 216 -27.62 -7.02 -7.70
C GLU A 216 -26.53 -6.44 -6.78
N GLN A 217 -25.25 -6.74 -7.03
CA GLN A 217 -24.11 -6.21 -6.26
C GLN A 217 -23.72 -4.80 -6.73
N THR A 218 -24.69 -3.89 -6.79
CA THR A 218 -24.55 -2.54 -7.37
C THR A 218 -23.46 -1.73 -6.69
N MET A 219 -23.32 -1.82 -5.36
CA MET A 219 -22.27 -1.11 -4.62
C MET A 219 -20.85 -1.54 -5.03
N ILE A 220 -20.63 -2.84 -5.27
CA ILE A 220 -19.32 -3.33 -5.75
C ILE A 220 -19.07 -2.73 -7.13
N ILE A 221 -20.05 -2.85 -8.04
CA ILE A 221 -19.96 -2.36 -9.42
C ILE A 221 -19.67 -0.85 -9.46
N ASP A 222 -20.33 -0.06 -8.62
CA ASP A 222 -20.14 1.39 -8.55
C ASP A 222 -18.73 1.76 -8.08
N VAL A 223 -18.18 1.04 -7.10
CA VAL A 223 -16.80 1.27 -6.65
C VAL A 223 -15.80 0.92 -7.76
N LEU A 224 -16.01 -0.20 -8.47
CA LEU A 224 -15.13 -0.57 -9.60
C LEU A 224 -15.15 0.51 -10.70
N LYS A 225 -16.33 1.02 -11.05
CA LYS A 225 -16.47 2.13 -12.02
C LYS A 225 -15.79 3.41 -11.55
N LYS A 226 -15.88 3.76 -10.26
CA LYS A 226 -15.17 4.92 -9.68
C LYS A 226 -13.65 4.80 -9.74
N HIS A 227 -13.14 3.57 -9.72
CA HIS A 227 -11.72 3.28 -9.94
C HIS A 227 -11.33 3.13 -11.41
N HIS A 228 -12.25 3.42 -12.35
CA HIS A 228 -12.04 3.29 -13.80
C HIS A 228 -11.60 1.88 -14.21
N ILE A 229 -12.08 0.86 -13.49
CA ILE A 229 -11.90 -0.55 -13.87
C ILE A 229 -12.86 -0.84 -15.03
N ASP A 230 -12.37 -1.53 -16.06
CA ASP A 230 -13.22 -1.95 -17.17
C ASP A 230 -14.20 -3.03 -16.72
N VAL A 231 -15.49 -2.70 -16.71
CA VAL A 231 -16.60 -3.56 -16.29
C VAL A 231 -17.52 -3.80 -17.48
N GLN A 232 -17.59 -5.04 -17.93
CA GLN A 232 -18.41 -5.46 -19.08
C GLN A 232 -19.63 -6.23 -18.59
N VAL A 233 -20.79 -6.07 -19.23
CA VAL A 233 -21.97 -6.88 -18.92
C VAL A 233 -22.00 -8.08 -19.87
N SER A 234 -22.11 -9.29 -19.33
CA SER A 234 -22.18 -10.52 -20.11
C SER A 234 -23.53 -10.61 -20.83
N GLU A 235 -23.55 -10.46 -22.15
CA GLU A 235 -24.80 -10.55 -22.93
C GLU A 235 -25.36 -11.97 -22.98
N LYS A 236 -24.47 -12.95 -22.98
CA LYS A 236 -24.79 -14.38 -23.00
C LYS A 236 -24.19 -15.03 -21.77
N SER A 237 -24.68 -16.21 -21.45
CA SER A 237 -24.03 -17.05 -20.47
C SER A 237 -22.73 -17.62 -21.02
N ALA A 238 -21.72 -17.80 -20.17
CA ALA A 238 -20.47 -18.45 -20.53
C ALA A 238 -20.19 -19.63 -19.61
N GLN A 239 -19.50 -20.67 -20.09
CA GLN A 239 -18.99 -21.75 -19.25
C GLN A 239 -17.53 -21.49 -18.89
N GLY A 240 -17.14 -21.81 -17.67
CA GLY A 240 -15.78 -21.59 -17.21
C GLY A 240 -15.41 -22.51 -16.06
N LEU A 241 -14.10 -22.63 -15.81
CA LEU A 241 -13.60 -23.10 -14.52
C LEU A 241 -13.72 -21.95 -13.53
N LEU A 242 -14.68 -22.07 -12.62
CA LEU A 242 -15.02 -21.04 -11.65
C LEU A 242 -14.59 -21.47 -10.24
N GLU A 243 -14.19 -20.51 -9.42
CA GLU A 243 -14.01 -20.71 -7.99
C GLU A 243 -14.98 -19.83 -7.21
N LEU A 244 -15.67 -20.46 -6.26
CA LEU A 244 -16.55 -19.79 -5.31
C LEU A 244 -15.97 -19.97 -3.91
N TYR A 245 -16.05 -18.90 -3.12
CA TYR A 245 -15.71 -18.93 -1.71
C TYR A 245 -16.95 -19.10 -0.85
N THR A 246 -16.82 -19.90 0.20
CA THR A 246 -17.73 -19.89 1.35
C THR A 246 -17.02 -19.20 2.51
N ILE A 247 -17.73 -18.30 3.20
CA ILE A 247 -17.20 -17.63 4.38
C ILE A 247 -17.30 -18.59 5.57
N ASP A 248 -16.17 -19.13 6.02
CA ASP A 248 -16.14 -20.13 7.09
C ASP A 248 -16.15 -19.44 8.47
N SER A 249 -15.41 -18.35 8.63
CA SER A 249 -15.43 -17.56 9.85
C SER A 249 -14.98 -16.12 9.62
N VAL A 250 -15.40 -15.23 10.52
CA VAL A 250 -14.97 -13.83 10.56
C VAL A 250 -14.57 -13.51 12.00
N THR A 251 -13.31 -13.22 12.21
CA THR A 251 -12.74 -12.84 13.50
C THR A 251 -12.06 -11.48 13.40
N ARG A 252 -11.41 -11.03 14.47
CA ARG A 252 -10.61 -9.81 14.48
C ARG A 252 -9.15 -10.14 14.73
N THR A 253 -8.27 -9.46 14.03
CA THR A 253 -6.82 -9.60 14.16
C THR A 253 -6.14 -8.23 14.15
N GLY A 254 -4.96 -8.13 14.74
CA GLY A 254 -4.13 -6.92 14.70
C GLY A 254 -3.18 -6.96 13.52
N ILE A 255 -3.32 -6.03 12.58
CA ILE A 255 -2.40 -5.85 11.45
C ILE A 255 -2.05 -4.37 11.36
N GLU A 256 -0.77 -4.05 11.15
CA GLU A 256 -0.36 -2.64 11.04
C GLU A 256 -0.76 -1.77 12.24
N ASP A 257 -0.82 -2.38 13.42
CA ASP A 257 -1.22 -1.75 14.70
C ASP A 257 -2.70 -1.33 14.72
N LYS A 258 -3.50 -1.88 13.79
CA LYS A 258 -4.94 -1.64 13.64
C LYS A 258 -5.70 -2.96 13.78
N GLU A 259 -6.90 -2.87 14.34
CA GLU A 259 -7.82 -4.01 14.38
C GLU A 259 -8.52 -4.16 13.02
N MET A 260 -8.36 -5.33 12.40
CA MET A 260 -8.92 -5.67 11.08
C MET A 260 -9.77 -6.93 11.19
N LEU A 261 -10.67 -7.16 10.23
CA LEU A 261 -11.35 -8.44 10.11
C LEU A 261 -10.38 -9.49 9.55
N SER A 262 -10.33 -10.67 10.17
CA SER A 262 -9.69 -11.86 9.60
C SER A 262 -10.78 -12.79 9.11
N VAL A 263 -10.75 -13.14 7.83
CA VAL A 263 -11.79 -13.94 7.19
C VAL A 263 -11.17 -15.25 6.73
N GLU A 264 -11.69 -16.36 7.23
CA GLU A 264 -11.35 -17.70 6.75
C GLU A 264 -12.36 -18.12 5.70
N VAL A 265 -11.87 -18.71 4.60
CA VAL A 265 -12.71 -19.12 3.47
C VAL A 265 -12.36 -20.51 2.99
N SER A 266 -13.39 -21.28 2.66
CA SER A 266 -13.26 -22.53 1.91
C SER A 266 -13.57 -22.26 0.44
N LYS A 267 -12.86 -22.96 -0.44
CA LYS A 267 -12.94 -22.73 -1.88
C LYS A 267 -13.44 -23.97 -2.60
N LYS A 268 -14.42 -23.79 -3.49
CA LYS A 268 -14.88 -24.84 -4.41
C LYS A 268 -14.60 -24.44 -5.85
N SER A 269 -13.81 -25.25 -6.54
CA SER A 269 -13.49 -25.08 -7.96
C SER A 269 -14.30 -26.08 -8.78
N SER A 270 -15.01 -25.62 -9.82
CA SER A 270 -15.77 -26.51 -10.70
C SER A 270 -16.01 -25.87 -12.06
N ILE A 271 -16.24 -26.70 -13.08
CA ILE A 271 -16.77 -26.19 -14.35
C ILE A 271 -18.22 -25.82 -14.11
N SER A 272 -18.57 -24.56 -14.34
CA SER A 272 -19.89 -24.00 -14.07
C SER A 272 -20.22 -22.88 -15.06
N ARG A 273 -21.49 -22.47 -15.07
CA ARG A 273 -21.99 -21.44 -15.97
C ARG A 273 -22.06 -20.08 -15.27
N ILE A 274 -21.52 -19.06 -15.91
CA ILE A 274 -21.74 -17.66 -15.57
C ILE A 274 -23.03 -17.23 -16.30
N PRO A 275 -24.09 -16.80 -15.58
CA PRO A 275 -25.32 -16.36 -16.21
C PRO A 275 -25.14 -15.08 -17.06
N ALA A 276 -26.02 -14.88 -18.04
CA ALA A 276 -26.14 -13.59 -18.72
C ALA A 276 -26.56 -12.50 -17.71
N GLY A 277 -26.15 -11.25 -17.97
CA GLY A 277 -26.40 -10.09 -17.11
C GLY A 277 -25.38 -9.90 -15.98
N TYR A 278 -24.43 -10.83 -15.79
CA TYR A 278 -23.33 -10.65 -14.84
C TYR A 278 -22.36 -9.60 -15.32
N HIS A 279 -21.76 -8.86 -14.38
CA HIS A 279 -20.68 -7.93 -14.65
C HIS A 279 -19.35 -8.66 -14.59
N ILE A 280 -18.61 -8.64 -15.69
CA ILE A 280 -17.32 -9.29 -15.85
C ILE A 280 -16.22 -8.23 -15.78
N VAL A 281 -15.21 -8.48 -14.97
CA VAL A 281 -14.01 -7.67 -14.86
C VAL A 281 -12.79 -8.55 -15.07
N TRP A 282 -12.04 -8.27 -16.13
CA TRP A 282 -10.85 -9.04 -16.46
C TRP A 282 -9.64 -8.54 -15.70
N CYS A 283 -8.80 -9.44 -15.21
CA CYS A 283 -7.54 -9.06 -14.59
C CYS A 283 -6.50 -8.65 -15.63
N SER A 284 -6.73 -8.74 -16.94
CA SER A 284 -5.79 -8.30 -18.00
C SER A 284 -5.84 -6.77 -18.21
N GLN A 285 -5.69 -6.01 -17.13
CA GLN A 285 -5.70 -4.55 -17.13
C GLN A 285 -4.74 -4.00 -16.06
N LEU A 286 -4.44 -2.70 -16.14
CA LEU A 286 -3.50 -2.03 -15.24
C LEU A 286 -3.92 -2.13 -13.76
N GLN A 287 -5.22 -2.18 -13.50
CA GLN A 287 -5.82 -2.24 -12.17
C GLN A 287 -5.78 -3.65 -11.53
N ALA A 288 -5.20 -4.66 -12.19
CA ALA A 288 -5.31 -6.07 -11.78
C ALA A 288 -5.02 -6.32 -10.29
N ALA A 289 -3.89 -5.81 -9.79
CA ALA A 289 -3.44 -5.99 -8.41
C ALA A 289 -4.41 -5.36 -7.40
N GLN A 290 -4.90 -4.16 -7.73
CA GLN A 290 -5.89 -3.44 -6.94
C GLN A 290 -7.24 -4.17 -6.95
N LEU A 291 -7.71 -4.60 -8.13
CA LEU A 291 -8.95 -5.34 -8.33
C LEU A 291 -8.98 -6.61 -7.47
N ILE A 292 -7.91 -7.39 -7.50
CA ILE A 292 -7.79 -8.63 -6.72
C ILE A 292 -7.79 -8.31 -5.23
N THR A 293 -7.02 -7.30 -4.79
CA THR A 293 -7.00 -6.89 -3.38
C THR A 293 -8.38 -6.39 -2.92
N MET A 294 -9.13 -5.70 -3.78
CA MET A 294 -10.47 -5.19 -3.48
C MET A 294 -11.52 -6.29 -3.36
N LEU A 295 -11.48 -7.31 -4.24
CA LEU A 295 -12.56 -8.29 -4.41
C LEU A 295 -12.34 -9.60 -3.65
N GLU A 296 -11.14 -9.90 -3.19
CA GLU A 296 -10.91 -11.10 -2.38
C GLU A 296 -11.52 -10.92 -0.97
N PRO A 297 -12.41 -11.82 -0.50
CA PRO A 297 -13.17 -11.63 0.75
C PRO A 297 -12.28 -11.59 2.00
N HIS A 298 -11.07 -12.14 1.91
CA HIS A 298 -10.12 -12.28 3.00
C HIS A 298 -8.93 -11.33 2.87
N SER A 299 -9.00 -10.34 1.98
CA SER A 299 -8.01 -9.27 1.93
C SER A 299 -8.22 -8.27 3.07
N ILE A 300 -7.13 -7.92 3.75
CA ILE A 300 -7.10 -6.92 4.83
C ILE A 300 -7.28 -5.47 4.36
N TRP A 301 -7.21 -5.23 3.05
CA TRP A 301 -7.46 -3.92 2.44
C TRP A 301 -8.61 -3.97 1.42
N GLY A 302 -9.37 -5.07 1.39
CA GLY A 302 -10.46 -5.29 0.45
C GLY A 302 -11.75 -4.55 0.83
N LEU A 303 -12.73 -4.58 -0.08
CA LEU A 303 -14.05 -3.96 0.15
C LEU A 303 -14.76 -4.55 1.37
N ALA A 304 -14.59 -5.86 1.60
CA ALA A 304 -15.24 -6.56 2.69
C ALA A 304 -14.83 -6.06 4.10
N GLN A 305 -13.72 -5.32 4.23
CA GLN A 305 -13.30 -4.67 5.47
C GLN A 305 -14.12 -3.41 5.80
N GLN A 306 -14.77 -2.82 4.79
CA GLN A 306 -15.50 -1.57 4.95
C GLN A 306 -16.90 -1.83 5.55
N PRO A 307 -17.37 -0.97 6.48
CA PRO A 307 -18.65 -1.16 7.16
C PRO A 307 -19.84 -1.37 6.22
N GLU A 308 -19.85 -0.70 5.07
CA GLU A 308 -20.93 -0.73 4.09
C GLU A 308 -21.03 -2.07 3.35
N PHE A 309 -19.96 -2.86 3.35
CA PHE A 309 -19.89 -4.17 2.68
C PHE A 309 -19.91 -5.35 3.67
N LYS A 310 -20.17 -5.10 4.95
CA LYS A 310 -20.18 -6.14 6.00
C LYS A 310 -21.13 -7.30 5.70
N SER A 311 -22.22 -7.05 4.96
CA SER A 311 -23.17 -8.09 4.53
C SER A 311 -22.54 -9.18 3.66
N LEU A 312 -21.43 -8.88 2.97
CA LEU A 312 -20.70 -9.84 2.15
C LEU A 312 -20.02 -10.94 2.99
N LEU A 313 -19.77 -10.69 4.28
CA LEU A 313 -19.03 -11.58 5.16
C LEU A 313 -19.93 -12.41 6.08
N LYS A 314 -21.14 -12.75 5.62
CA LYS A 314 -22.04 -13.62 6.38
C LYS A 314 -21.46 -15.04 6.46
N THR A 315 -21.16 -15.52 7.66
CA THR A 315 -20.67 -16.89 7.90
C THR A 315 -21.62 -17.96 7.34
N ALA A 316 -21.04 -19.05 6.86
CA ALA A 316 -21.71 -20.18 6.20
C ALA A 316 -22.51 -19.78 4.95
N SER A 317 -22.13 -18.67 4.30
CA SER A 317 -22.72 -18.23 3.03
C SER A 317 -21.68 -18.15 1.92
N ILE A 318 -22.16 -18.26 0.68
CA ILE A 318 -21.32 -18.12 -0.51
C ILE A 318 -21.04 -16.63 -0.72
N TYR A 319 -19.76 -16.28 -0.88
CA TYR A 319 -19.35 -14.95 -1.27
C TYR A 319 -19.80 -14.66 -2.72
N PRO A 320 -20.46 -13.53 -3.00
CA PRO A 320 -21.17 -13.34 -4.27
C PRO A 320 -20.24 -13.08 -5.46
N VAL A 321 -18.99 -12.68 -5.25
CA VAL A 321 -18.03 -12.47 -6.34
C VAL A 321 -17.40 -13.81 -6.72
N ILE A 322 -17.57 -14.19 -7.98
CA ILE A 322 -17.08 -15.46 -8.53
C ILE A 322 -15.72 -15.22 -9.18
N ARG A 323 -14.74 -16.09 -8.91
CA ARG A 323 -13.44 -16.06 -9.60
C ARG A 323 -13.52 -16.84 -10.91
N ILE A 324 -13.15 -16.21 -12.00
CA ILE A 324 -13.03 -16.85 -13.32
C ILE A 324 -11.58 -17.28 -13.49
N MET A 325 -11.31 -18.59 -13.42
CA MET A 325 -9.94 -19.10 -13.61
C MET A 325 -9.62 -19.32 -15.07
N ARG A 326 -10.61 -19.78 -15.84
CA ARG A 326 -10.59 -19.78 -17.30
C ARG A 326 -12.00 -19.87 -17.87
N ILE A 327 -12.23 -19.22 -19.00
CA ILE A 327 -13.38 -19.53 -19.84
C ILE A 327 -13.09 -20.82 -20.60
N VAL A 328 -14.10 -21.66 -20.74
CA VAL A 328 -14.07 -22.82 -21.64
C VAL A 328 -14.75 -22.33 -22.91
N GLU A 329 -13.99 -22.20 -23.99
CA GLU A 329 -14.58 -21.98 -25.32
C GLU A 329 -15.29 -23.27 -25.75
N ASP A 330 -16.47 -23.11 -26.34
CA ASP A 330 -17.29 -24.22 -26.85
C ASP A 330 -16.63 -24.96 -28.01
#